data_AF-A0A4Z0P539-F1
#
_entry.id   AF-A0A4Z0P539-F1
#
_cell.length_a   1.000
_cell.length_b   1.000
_cell.length_c   1.000
_cell.angle_alpha   90.00
_cell.angle_beta   90.00
_cell.angle_gamma   90.00
#
_symmetry.space_group_name_H-M   'P 1'
#
loop_
_entity.id
_entity.type
_entity.pdbx_description
1 polymer ?
#
loop_
_entity_poly.entity_id
_entity_poly.type
_entity_poly.pdbx_seq_one_letter_code
_entity_poly.pdbx_strand_id
1 'polypeptide(L)'
;PAAHLHARYAHEGPESVAFSSKAGSLSSHLFHLATAFGSPNTFTHASTCPAGKAIAAKVMMGGDLAMDIANTRYLVSFGHNLYEGIEVADTHELMTAQEKGAKMVSFDPRLSIFSSKADEWHAIRPGGDLAVLLAMCHVMIDEQLYDASFVERYTSGFEQLAQAVKETTPEWAAAQADVPADVIVRVTRELAACAPHAIVSPGHRATFSQEEIDMRRMIFTLNVL
;
A
#
# COMPACT_ATOMS: atom_id res chain seq x y z
N PRO A 1 -2.25 -27.37 31.72
CA PRO A 1 -2.48 -26.12 30.95
C PRO A 1 -3.33 -25.07 31.71
N ALA A 2 -4.59 -25.39 32.05
CA ALA A 2 -5.49 -24.45 32.74
C ALA A 2 -5.00 -24.03 34.14
N ALA A 3 -4.51 -24.97 34.96
CA ALA A 3 -3.95 -24.67 36.28
C ALA A 3 -2.74 -23.72 36.22
N HIS A 4 -1.93 -23.83 35.17
CA HIS A 4 -0.76 -22.96 34.98
C HIS A 4 -1.17 -21.53 34.58
N LEU A 5 -2.17 -21.40 33.70
CA LEU A 5 -2.75 -20.12 33.33
C LEU A 5 -3.43 -19.42 34.51
N HIS A 6 -4.13 -20.19 35.37
CA HIS A 6 -4.76 -19.66 36.56
C HIS A 6 -3.73 -19.16 37.59
N ALA A 7 -2.63 -19.90 37.78
CA ALA A 7 -1.54 -19.46 38.65
C ALA A 7 -0.91 -18.15 38.17
N ARG A 8 -0.64 -18.02 36.86
CA ARG A 8 -0.13 -16.77 36.26
C ARG A 8 -1.11 -15.61 36.45
N TYR A 9 -2.39 -15.84 36.14
CA TYR A 9 -3.45 -14.86 36.35
C TYR A 9 -3.50 -14.34 37.80
N ALA A 10 -3.43 -15.24 38.78
CA ALA A 10 -3.55 -14.87 40.20
C ALA A 10 -2.33 -14.10 40.74
N HIS A 11 -1.12 -14.35 40.21
CA HIS A 11 0.11 -13.74 40.69
C HIS A 11 0.55 -12.49 39.91
N GLU A 12 0.31 -12.48 38.60
CA GLU A 12 0.87 -11.49 37.66
C GLU A 12 -0.21 -10.71 36.89
N GLY A 13 -1.49 -11.00 37.12
CA GLY A 13 -2.61 -10.38 36.41
C GLY A 13 -2.88 -10.99 35.03
N PRO A 14 -4.02 -10.65 34.40
CA PRO A 14 -4.39 -11.16 33.08
C PRO A 14 -3.43 -10.77 31.95
N GLU A 15 -2.75 -9.64 32.06
CA GLU A 15 -1.76 -9.15 31.11
C GLU A 15 -0.52 -10.06 30.98
N SER A 16 -0.28 -10.95 31.94
CA SER A 16 0.83 -11.92 31.89
C SER A 16 0.71 -12.94 30.75
N VAL A 17 -0.46 -13.06 30.12
CA VAL A 17 -0.73 -14.06 29.08
C VAL A 17 -1.00 -13.38 27.75
N ALA A 18 -0.22 -13.75 26.72
CA ALA A 18 -0.48 -13.32 25.35
C ALA A 18 -1.28 -14.36 24.56
N PHE A 19 -2.22 -13.88 23.75
CA PHE A 19 -3.04 -14.71 22.88
C PHE A 19 -2.72 -14.38 21.42
N SER A 20 -2.30 -15.38 20.66
CA SER A 20 -1.97 -15.20 19.25
C SER A 20 -2.58 -16.30 18.39
N SER A 21 -3.06 -15.91 17.21
CA SER A 21 -3.62 -16.83 16.22
C SER A 21 -3.29 -16.36 14.81
N LYS A 22 -3.20 -17.31 13.88
CA LYS A 22 -3.29 -17.00 12.45
C LYS A 22 -4.72 -16.54 12.16
N ALA A 23 -4.89 -15.53 11.31
CA ALA A 23 -6.22 -15.11 10.89
C ALA A 23 -6.97 -16.30 10.25
N GLY A 24 -8.22 -16.51 10.66
CA GLY A 24 -9.03 -17.64 10.22
C GLY A 24 -10.28 -17.82 11.09
N SER A 25 -11.06 -18.87 10.84
CA SER A 25 -12.34 -19.11 11.51
C SER A 25 -12.25 -19.23 13.04
N LEU A 26 -11.08 -19.59 13.56
CA LEU A 26 -10.85 -19.77 15.00
C LEU A 26 -10.26 -18.54 15.70
N SER A 27 -9.82 -17.51 14.95
CA SER A 27 -9.17 -16.34 15.57
C SER A 27 -10.15 -15.53 16.42
N SER A 28 -11.40 -15.39 15.98
CA SER A 28 -12.46 -14.71 16.74
C SER A 28 -12.73 -15.39 18.08
N HIS A 29 -12.81 -16.73 18.09
CA HIS A 29 -13.01 -17.51 19.31
C HIS A 29 -11.87 -17.31 20.31
N LEU A 30 -10.62 -17.30 19.84
CA LEU A 30 -9.47 -17.06 20.70
C LEU A 30 -9.46 -15.64 21.27
N PHE A 31 -9.84 -14.63 20.49
CA PHE A 31 -9.87 -13.25 20.96
C PHE A 31 -11.07 -12.93 21.85
N HIS A 32 -12.20 -13.62 21.69
CA HIS A 32 -13.27 -13.63 22.68
C HIS A 32 -12.81 -14.23 24.00
N LEU A 33 -12.05 -15.34 23.95
CA LEU A 33 -11.45 -15.93 25.15
C LEU A 33 -10.46 -14.96 25.81
N ALA A 34 -9.58 -14.32 25.04
CA ALA A 34 -8.62 -13.33 25.56
C ALA A 34 -9.34 -12.17 26.26
N THR A 35 -10.43 -11.68 25.65
CA THR A 35 -11.29 -10.63 26.22
C THR A 35 -11.93 -11.09 27.52
N ALA A 36 -12.50 -12.30 27.56
CA ALA A 36 -13.10 -12.88 28.77
C ALA A 36 -12.06 -13.17 29.86
N PHE A 37 -10.83 -13.53 29.47
CA PHE A 37 -9.69 -13.68 30.37
C PHE A 37 -9.20 -12.33 30.90
N GLY A 38 -9.49 -11.22 30.21
CA GLY A 38 -9.08 -9.86 30.57
C GLY A 38 -7.70 -9.47 30.05
N SER A 39 -7.09 -10.25 29.15
CA SER A 39 -5.78 -9.91 28.60
C SER A 39 -5.91 -8.99 27.38
N PRO A 40 -5.25 -7.82 27.38
CA PRO A 40 -5.17 -6.96 26.19
C PRO A 40 -4.14 -7.47 25.17
N ASN A 41 -3.31 -8.44 25.54
CA ASN A 41 -2.14 -8.87 24.76
C ASN A 41 -2.54 -9.85 23.65
N THR A 42 -3.29 -9.33 22.68
CA THR A 42 -3.70 -10.06 21.48
C THR A 42 -2.94 -9.57 20.27
N PHE A 43 -2.43 -10.50 19.45
CA PHE A 43 -1.78 -10.14 18.19
C PHE A 43 -1.93 -11.25 17.16
N THR A 44 -1.75 -10.88 15.90
CA THR A 44 -1.69 -11.81 14.76
C THR A 44 -0.50 -11.46 13.88
N HIS A 45 -0.30 -12.24 12.83
CA HIS A 45 0.60 -11.91 11.73
C HIS A 45 0.26 -10.58 11.01
N ALA A 46 -0.87 -9.92 11.33
CA ALA A 46 -1.25 -8.65 10.73
C ALA A 46 -0.14 -7.59 10.87
N SER A 47 0.50 -7.53 12.03
CA SER A 47 1.61 -6.63 12.35
C SER A 47 2.83 -6.79 11.44
N THR A 48 2.98 -7.93 10.79
CA THR A 48 4.06 -8.24 9.84
C THR A 48 3.59 -8.37 8.40
N CYS A 49 2.29 -8.13 8.14
CA CYS A 49 1.69 -8.29 6.81
C CYS A 49 0.79 -7.09 6.46
N PRO A 50 -0.57 -7.11 6.51
CA PRO A 50 -1.35 -6.01 5.96
C PRO A 50 -1.53 -4.80 6.91
N ALA A 51 -1.00 -4.82 8.14
CA ALA A 51 -1.32 -3.76 9.11
C ALA A 51 -0.92 -2.36 8.61
N GLY A 52 0.24 -2.20 7.96
CA GLY A 52 0.66 -0.91 7.41
C GLY A 52 -0.35 -0.36 6.40
N LYS A 53 -0.81 -1.20 5.46
CA LYS A 53 -1.86 -0.86 4.49
C LYS A 53 -3.18 -0.53 5.18
N ALA A 54 -3.66 -1.39 6.07
CA ALA A 54 -4.95 -1.25 6.73
C ALA A 54 -4.99 0.01 7.62
N ILE A 55 -3.90 0.31 8.32
CA ILE A 55 -3.77 1.54 9.13
C ILE A 55 -3.80 2.76 8.22
N ALA A 56 -3.00 2.79 7.15
CA ALA A 56 -2.98 3.91 6.21
C ALA A 56 -4.35 4.12 5.56
N ALA A 57 -5.01 3.05 5.08
CA ALA A 57 -6.34 3.12 4.49
C ALA A 57 -7.38 3.65 5.49
N LYS A 58 -7.39 3.12 6.71
CA LYS A 58 -8.33 3.55 7.75
C LYS A 58 -8.14 5.02 8.15
N VAL A 59 -6.90 5.48 8.27
CA VAL A 59 -6.60 6.87 8.65
C VAL A 59 -6.89 7.85 7.51
N MET A 60 -6.59 7.48 6.27
CA MET A 60 -6.77 8.33 5.08
C MET A 60 -8.22 8.34 4.57
N MET A 61 -8.85 7.17 4.55
CA MET A 61 -10.10 6.90 3.79
C MET A 61 -11.27 6.49 4.69
N GLY A 62 -11.05 6.31 5.99
CA GLY A 62 -12.07 5.85 6.92
C GLY A 62 -12.37 4.35 6.87
N GLY A 63 -11.72 3.58 5.98
CA GLY A 63 -11.93 2.15 5.81
C GLY A 63 -11.03 1.53 4.75
N ASP A 64 -11.25 0.23 4.49
CA ASP A 64 -10.59 -0.46 3.38
C ASP A 64 -11.16 -0.01 2.04
N LEU A 65 -10.31 0.03 1.01
CA LEU A 65 -10.69 0.35 -0.36
C LEU A 65 -10.56 -0.90 -1.24
N ALA A 66 -11.59 -1.17 -2.02
CA ALA A 66 -11.52 -2.09 -3.15
C ALA A 66 -11.05 -1.33 -4.39
N MET A 67 -10.21 -1.96 -5.19
CA MET A 67 -9.74 -1.42 -6.46
C MET A 67 -10.54 -2.04 -7.61
N ASP A 68 -11.00 -1.23 -8.56
CA ASP A 68 -11.60 -1.73 -9.80
C ASP A 68 -10.50 -2.09 -10.81
N ILE A 69 -9.75 -3.17 -10.52
CA ILE A 69 -8.59 -3.55 -11.33
C ILE A 69 -9.04 -3.89 -12.75
N ALA A 70 -10.17 -4.56 -12.93
CA ALA A 70 -10.66 -5.01 -14.24
C ALA A 70 -10.97 -3.87 -15.23
N ASN A 71 -11.21 -2.65 -14.76
CA ASN A 71 -11.50 -1.47 -15.59
C ASN A 71 -10.36 -0.43 -15.60
N THR A 72 -9.21 -0.75 -15.01
CA THR A 72 -8.03 0.12 -15.13
C THR A 72 -7.50 0.12 -16.56
N ARG A 73 -6.95 1.25 -16.99
CA ARG A 73 -6.19 1.44 -18.23
C ARG A 73 -4.71 1.67 -17.97
N TYR A 74 -4.34 2.00 -16.73
CA TYR A 74 -2.96 2.22 -16.33
C TYR A 74 -2.75 1.77 -14.87
N LEU A 75 -1.85 0.82 -14.63
CA LEU A 75 -1.55 0.33 -13.29
C LEU A 75 -0.06 0.47 -13.00
N VAL A 76 0.25 1.16 -11.90
CA VAL A 76 1.59 1.25 -11.35
C VAL A 76 1.69 0.34 -10.13
N SER A 77 2.70 -0.54 -10.12
CA SER A 77 2.97 -1.48 -9.04
C SER A 77 4.33 -1.21 -8.42
N PHE A 78 4.38 -1.14 -7.09
CA PHE A 78 5.62 -1.13 -6.29
C PHE A 78 5.75 -2.50 -5.60
N GLY A 79 6.38 -3.45 -6.28
CA GLY A 79 6.60 -4.82 -5.80
C GLY A 79 5.33 -5.66 -5.54
N HIS A 80 4.16 -5.25 -6.03
CA HIS A 80 2.93 -6.03 -5.85
C HIS A 80 2.80 -7.14 -6.91
N ASN A 81 3.10 -8.37 -6.49
CA ASN A 81 3.27 -9.51 -7.39
C ASN A 81 1.99 -10.33 -7.56
N LEU A 82 0.98 -9.78 -8.22
CA LEU A 82 -0.33 -10.43 -8.37
C LEU A 82 -0.26 -11.82 -9.03
N TYR A 83 0.58 -12.04 -10.05
CA TYR A 83 0.72 -13.37 -10.68
C TYR A 83 1.46 -14.43 -9.85
N GLU A 84 2.17 -14.04 -8.79
CA GLU A 84 2.85 -14.96 -7.87
C GLU A 84 2.13 -15.05 -6.52
N GLY A 85 1.13 -14.19 -6.31
CA GLY A 85 0.31 -14.15 -5.12
C GLY A 85 -0.75 -15.25 -5.09
N ILE A 86 -1.54 -15.22 -4.02
CA ILE A 86 -2.64 -16.16 -3.80
C ILE A 86 -4.02 -15.51 -3.99
N GLU A 87 -4.05 -14.22 -4.34
CA GLU A 87 -5.28 -13.46 -4.61
C GLU A 87 -5.73 -13.67 -6.06
N VAL A 88 -6.40 -14.80 -6.29
CA VAL A 88 -6.81 -15.25 -7.64
C VAL A 88 -7.83 -14.30 -8.28
N ALA A 89 -8.71 -13.67 -7.48
CA ALA A 89 -9.71 -12.72 -7.98
C ALA A 89 -9.03 -11.49 -8.61
N ASP A 90 -8.17 -10.79 -7.85
CA ASP A 90 -7.38 -9.65 -8.34
C ASP A 90 -6.50 -10.02 -9.55
N THR A 91 -5.98 -11.25 -9.56
CA THR A 91 -5.18 -11.75 -10.70
C THR A 91 -6.02 -11.88 -11.96
N HIS A 92 -7.26 -12.38 -11.85
CA HIS A 92 -8.19 -12.49 -12.98
C HIS A 92 -8.63 -11.10 -13.48
N GLU A 93 -8.87 -10.15 -12.56
CA GLU A 93 -9.18 -8.77 -12.92
C GLU A 93 -8.00 -8.10 -13.64
N LEU A 94 -6.78 -8.30 -13.17
CA LEU A 94 -5.56 -7.82 -13.83
C LEU A 94 -5.44 -8.37 -15.26
N MET A 95 -5.69 -9.67 -15.45
CA MET A 95 -5.71 -10.29 -16.78
C MET A 95 -6.78 -9.66 -17.68
N THR A 96 -7.98 -9.41 -17.15
CA THR A 96 -9.06 -8.74 -17.87
C THR A 96 -8.67 -7.32 -18.29
N ALA A 97 -7.98 -6.58 -17.42
CA ALA A 97 -7.49 -5.24 -17.74
C ALA A 97 -6.43 -5.28 -18.86
N GLN A 98 -5.48 -6.22 -18.79
CA GLN A 98 -4.47 -6.41 -19.85
C GLN A 98 -5.11 -6.78 -21.19
N GLU A 99 -6.13 -7.65 -21.20
CA GLU A 99 -6.87 -7.98 -22.42
C GLU A 99 -7.58 -6.76 -23.03
N LYS A 100 -7.99 -5.80 -22.19
CA LYS A 100 -8.53 -4.50 -22.62
C LYS A 100 -7.43 -3.50 -23.03
N GLY A 101 -6.16 -3.87 -22.96
CA GLY A 101 -5.01 -3.03 -23.32
C GLY A 101 -4.55 -2.09 -22.21
N ALA A 102 -4.80 -2.42 -20.94
CA ALA A 102 -4.27 -1.66 -19.83
C ALA A 102 -2.74 -1.75 -19.76
N LYS A 103 -2.07 -0.61 -19.56
CA LYS A 103 -0.62 -0.52 -19.45
C LYS A 103 -0.16 -0.73 -18.01
N MET A 104 0.76 -1.66 -17.81
CA MET A 104 1.32 -2.04 -16.52
C MET A 104 2.76 -1.52 -16.38
N VAL A 105 3.03 -0.77 -15.31
CA VAL A 105 4.37 -0.31 -14.95
C VAL A 105 4.77 -0.91 -13.61
N SER A 106 5.94 -1.55 -13.58
CA SER A 106 6.47 -2.22 -12.39
C SER A 106 7.74 -1.55 -11.87
N PHE A 107 7.70 -1.08 -10.63
CA PHE A 107 8.88 -0.76 -9.83
C PHE A 107 9.14 -1.95 -8.90
N ASP A 108 10.18 -2.72 -9.21
CA ASP A 108 10.53 -3.91 -8.44
C ASP A 108 12.05 -4.13 -8.52
N PRO A 109 12.79 -4.29 -7.40
CA PRO A 109 14.21 -4.59 -7.45
C PRO A 109 14.52 -5.92 -8.17
N ARG A 110 13.55 -6.84 -8.24
CA ARG A 110 13.66 -8.09 -9.01
C ARG A 110 12.78 -8.03 -10.25
N LEU A 111 13.22 -8.73 -11.31
CA LEU A 111 12.34 -9.06 -12.42
C LEU A 111 11.39 -10.19 -11.99
N SER A 112 10.31 -9.82 -11.30
CA SER A 112 9.25 -10.73 -10.87
C SER A 112 8.42 -11.26 -12.03
N ILE A 113 7.53 -12.25 -11.78
CA ILE A 113 6.63 -12.72 -12.84
C ILE A 113 5.67 -11.61 -13.26
N PHE A 114 5.27 -10.73 -12.34
CA PHE A 114 4.54 -9.51 -12.67
C PHE A 114 5.36 -8.58 -13.56
N SER A 115 6.59 -8.24 -13.16
CA SER A 115 7.47 -7.38 -13.96
C SER A 115 7.76 -7.96 -15.35
N SER A 116 7.87 -9.28 -15.49
CA SER A 116 8.08 -9.94 -16.80
C SER A 116 6.88 -9.86 -17.76
N LYS A 117 5.68 -9.58 -17.21
CA LYS A 117 4.43 -9.42 -17.95
C LYS A 117 3.95 -7.97 -18.01
N ALA A 118 4.68 -7.06 -17.36
CA ALA A 118 4.41 -5.64 -17.40
C ALA A 118 4.95 -5.04 -18.71
N ASP A 119 4.37 -3.93 -19.16
CA ASP A 119 4.85 -3.19 -20.32
C ASP A 119 6.21 -2.54 -20.03
N GLU A 120 6.41 -2.11 -18.79
CA GLU A 120 7.66 -1.49 -18.33
C GLU A 120 8.07 -2.00 -16.96
N TRP A 121 9.36 -2.23 -16.79
CA TRP A 121 9.97 -2.60 -15.52
C TRP A 121 11.15 -1.67 -15.21
N HIS A 122 11.15 -1.14 -14.00
CA HIS A 122 12.22 -0.33 -13.44
C HIS A 122 12.78 -1.04 -12.21
N ALA A 123 14.07 -1.40 -12.30
CA ALA A 123 14.82 -2.05 -11.23
C ALA A 123 15.14 -1.05 -10.11
N ILE A 124 14.11 -0.69 -9.35
CA ILE A 124 14.21 0.26 -8.24
C ILE A 124 15.16 -0.26 -7.16
N ARG A 125 15.94 0.64 -6.55
CA ARG A 125 16.73 0.34 -5.36
C ARG A 125 15.82 -0.15 -4.24
N PRO A 126 16.13 -1.25 -3.53
CA PRO A 126 15.35 -1.69 -2.38
C PRO A 126 15.16 -0.55 -1.35
N GLY A 127 13.91 -0.20 -1.06
CA GLY A 127 13.55 0.91 -0.16
C GLY A 127 13.44 2.29 -0.83
N GLY A 128 13.68 2.39 -2.15
CA GLY A 128 13.55 3.63 -2.93
C GLY A 128 12.11 4.02 -3.28
N ASP A 129 11.12 3.16 -2.97
CA ASP A 129 9.72 3.29 -3.36
C ASP A 129 9.10 4.62 -2.89
N LEU A 130 9.30 4.98 -1.62
CA LEU A 130 8.75 6.21 -1.06
C LEU A 130 9.31 7.45 -1.77
N ALA A 131 10.59 7.45 -2.15
CA ALA A 131 11.19 8.59 -2.84
C ALA A 131 10.55 8.81 -4.22
N VAL A 132 10.31 7.73 -4.97
CA VAL A 132 9.59 7.79 -6.25
C VAL A 132 8.17 8.27 -6.04
N LEU A 133 7.43 7.70 -5.08
CA LEU A 133 6.04 8.09 -4.79
C LEU A 133 5.92 9.58 -4.40
N LEU A 134 6.83 10.09 -3.57
CA LEU A 134 6.88 11.51 -3.20
C LEU A 134 7.13 12.40 -4.42
N ALA A 135 8.04 12.00 -5.31
CA ALA A 135 8.29 12.73 -6.55
C ALA A 135 7.14 12.66 -7.55
N MET A 136 6.39 11.55 -7.59
CA MET A 136 5.15 11.47 -8.36
C MET A 136 4.10 12.46 -7.82
N CYS A 137 3.94 12.55 -6.48
CA CYS A 137 3.06 13.55 -5.87
C CYS A 137 3.52 14.98 -6.18
N HIS A 138 4.83 15.25 -6.14
CA HIS A 138 5.41 16.53 -6.51
C HIS A 138 5.01 16.91 -7.95
N VAL A 139 5.23 16.02 -8.92
CA VAL A 139 4.90 16.27 -10.34
C VAL A 139 3.40 16.45 -10.54
N MET A 140 2.56 15.61 -9.92
CA MET A 140 1.10 15.75 -9.96
C MET A 140 0.65 17.15 -9.53
N ILE A 141 1.23 17.69 -8.46
CA ILE A 141 0.84 18.98 -7.88
C ILE A 141 1.45 20.15 -8.66
N ASP A 142 2.76 20.11 -8.95
CA ASP A 142 3.49 21.20 -9.63
C ASP A 142 2.94 21.45 -11.05
N GLU A 143 2.59 20.37 -11.76
CA GLU A 143 2.02 20.45 -13.10
C GLU A 143 0.48 20.52 -13.11
N GLN A 144 -0.15 20.57 -11.94
CA GLN A 144 -1.61 20.64 -11.79
C GLN A 144 -2.38 19.53 -12.53
N LEU A 145 -1.88 18.30 -12.46
CA LEU A 145 -2.43 17.13 -13.16
C LEU A 145 -3.56 16.41 -12.39
N TYR A 146 -3.79 16.79 -11.15
CA TYR A 146 -4.78 16.20 -10.24
C TYR A 146 -6.22 16.71 -10.49
N ASP A 147 -7.23 15.96 -10.06
CA ASP A 147 -8.63 16.42 -10.10
C ASP A 147 -8.89 17.46 -9.00
N ALA A 148 -8.72 18.74 -9.36
CA ALA A 148 -8.93 19.86 -8.45
C ALA A 148 -10.34 19.89 -7.83
N SER A 149 -11.36 19.46 -8.58
CA SER A 149 -12.73 19.45 -8.09
C SER A 149 -12.96 18.35 -7.04
N PHE A 150 -12.29 17.21 -7.20
CA PHE A 150 -12.33 16.11 -6.25
C PHE A 150 -11.58 16.49 -4.98
N VAL A 151 -10.36 17.02 -5.14
CA VAL A 151 -9.53 17.50 -4.03
C VAL A 151 -10.26 18.54 -3.18
N GLU A 152 -10.85 19.56 -3.81
CA GLU A 152 -11.57 20.61 -3.09
C GLU A 152 -12.78 20.08 -2.29
N ARG A 153 -13.52 19.10 -2.85
CA ARG A 153 -14.77 18.62 -2.25
C ARG A 153 -14.59 17.53 -1.21
N TYR A 154 -13.61 16.66 -1.39
CA TYR A 154 -13.52 15.38 -0.67
C TYR A 154 -12.25 15.20 0.14
N THR A 155 -11.33 16.16 0.12
CA THR A 155 -10.05 16.03 0.82
C THR A 155 -9.82 17.14 1.84
N SER A 156 -8.84 16.92 2.70
CA SER A 156 -8.27 17.93 3.58
C SER A 156 -6.76 17.73 3.64
N GLY A 157 -6.01 18.79 3.95
CA GLY A 157 -4.55 18.68 4.07
C GLY A 157 -3.77 18.87 2.76
N PHE A 158 -4.42 19.28 1.65
CA PHE A 158 -3.77 19.39 0.34
C PHE A 158 -2.63 20.43 0.33
N GLU A 159 -2.82 21.61 0.92
CA GLU A 159 -1.76 22.63 0.99
C GLU A 159 -0.55 22.14 1.79
N GLN A 160 -0.78 21.40 2.88
CA GLN A 160 0.27 20.81 3.70
C GLN A 160 1.03 19.73 2.92
N LEU A 161 0.32 18.90 2.14
CA LEU A 161 0.92 17.94 1.23
C LEU A 161 1.79 18.64 0.19
N ALA A 162 1.25 19.65 -0.52
CA ALA A 162 1.96 20.41 -1.54
C ALA A 162 3.26 21.02 -0.99
N GLN A 163 3.21 21.56 0.24
CA GLN A 163 4.40 22.08 0.90
C GLN A 163 5.39 20.97 1.32
N ALA A 164 4.91 19.80 1.73
CA ALA A 164 5.73 18.67 2.14
C ALA A 164 6.49 18.03 0.98
N VAL A 165 5.88 17.96 -0.22
CA VAL A 165 6.50 17.35 -1.42
C VAL A 165 7.24 18.37 -2.30
N LYS A 166 7.28 19.64 -1.90
CA LYS A 166 7.88 20.71 -2.73
C LYS A 166 9.33 20.43 -3.11
N GLU A 167 10.12 19.88 -2.21
CA GLU A 167 11.55 19.60 -2.42
C GLU A 167 11.84 18.16 -2.86
N THR A 168 10.81 17.31 -2.97
CA THR A 168 10.95 15.91 -3.40
C THR A 168 10.89 15.82 -4.92
N THR A 169 11.82 16.47 -5.62
CA THR A 169 11.81 16.53 -7.10
C THR A 169 12.14 15.16 -7.73
N PRO A 170 11.82 14.95 -9.02
CA PRO A 170 12.24 13.75 -9.76
C PRO A 170 13.75 13.50 -9.72
N GLU A 171 14.58 14.54 -9.77
CA GLU A 171 16.04 14.43 -9.70
C GLU A 171 16.50 13.99 -8.31
N TRP A 172 15.86 14.51 -7.25
CA TRP A 172 16.11 14.05 -5.89
C TRP A 172 15.76 12.57 -5.74
N ALA A 173 14.58 12.16 -6.22
CA ALA A 173 14.14 10.77 -6.13
C ALA A 173 15.04 9.83 -6.94
N ALA A 174 15.53 10.27 -8.10
CA ALA A 174 16.43 9.48 -8.94
C ALA A 174 17.71 9.07 -8.19
N ALA A 175 18.29 9.97 -7.39
CA ALA A 175 19.47 9.67 -6.58
C ALA A 175 19.18 8.64 -5.46
N GLN A 176 17.95 8.63 -4.93
CA GLN A 176 17.53 7.73 -3.85
C GLN A 176 17.14 6.34 -4.35
N ALA A 177 16.52 6.27 -5.54
CA ALA A 177 15.78 5.09 -5.97
C ALA A 177 16.38 4.34 -7.18
N ASP A 178 17.45 4.85 -7.80
CA ASP A 178 18.02 4.31 -9.05
C ASP A 178 17.00 4.28 -10.21
N VAL A 179 16.01 5.17 -10.19
CA VAL A 179 15.03 5.37 -11.27
C VAL A 179 15.31 6.71 -11.95
N PRO A 180 15.50 6.77 -13.27
CA PRO A 180 15.73 8.04 -13.96
C PRO A 180 14.59 9.05 -13.74
N ALA A 181 14.94 10.33 -13.56
CA ALA A 181 13.98 11.40 -13.30
C ALA A 181 12.94 11.54 -14.42
N ASP A 182 13.35 11.38 -15.68
CA ASP A 182 12.47 11.41 -16.85
C ASP A 182 11.44 10.28 -16.84
N VAL A 183 11.79 9.11 -16.30
CA VAL A 183 10.86 8.00 -16.10
C VAL A 183 9.80 8.37 -15.06
N ILE A 184 10.20 8.94 -13.93
CA ILE A 184 9.27 9.35 -12.86
C ILE A 184 8.26 10.37 -13.42
N VAL A 185 8.73 11.41 -14.11
CA VAL A 185 7.88 12.43 -14.73
C VAL A 185 6.93 11.82 -15.75
N ARG A 186 7.45 11.00 -16.68
CA ARG A 186 6.65 10.38 -17.73
C ARG A 186 5.58 9.45 -17.16
N VAL A 187 5.93 8.54 -16.27
CA VAL A 187 4.98 7.61 -15.64
C VAL A 187 3.90 8.38 -14.88
N THR A 188 4.26 9.46 -14.17
CA THR A 188 3.28 10.32 -13.48
C THR A 188 2.29 10.98 -14.45
N ARG A 189 2.79 11.56 -15.54
CA ARG A 189 1.94 12.19 -16.57
C ARG A 189 1.04 11.18 -17.27
N GLU A 190 1.57 10.00 -17.59
CA GLU A 190 0.78 8.92 -18.21
C GLU A 190 -0.31 8.39 -17.26
N LEU A 191 0.02 8.23 -15.97
CA LEU A 191 -0.93 7.89 -14.91
C LEU A 191 -2.07 8.91 -14.84
N ALA A 192 -1.74 10.20 -14.74
CA ALA A 192 -2.73 11.30 -14.68
C ALA A 192 -3.59 11.37 -15.95
N ALA A 193 -3.01 11.20 -17.13
CA ALA A 193 -3.73 11.20 -18.40
C ALA A 193 -4.73 10.03 -18.54
N CYS A 194 -4.56 8.97 -17.75
CA CYS A 194 -5.46 7.83 -17.71
C CYS A 194 -6.55 7.94 -16.62
N ALA A 195 -6.55 8.99 -15.80
CA ALA A 195 -7.61 9.23 -14.81
C ALA A 195 -9.00 9.31 -15.49
N PRO A 196 -10.06 8.78 -14.86
CA PRO A 196 -10.10 8.10 -13.56
C PRO A 196 -9.79 6.59 -13.63
N HIS A 197 -9.35 6.08 -14.79
CA HIS A 197 -9.06 4.65 -15.02
C HIS A 197 -7.60 4.31 -14.78
N ALA A 198 -7.02 4.83 -13.69
CA ALA A 198 -5.61 4.65 -13.33
C ALA A 198 -5.49 4.22 -11.87
N ILE A 199 -4.56 3.32 -11.57
CA ILE A 199 -4.39 2.74 -10.23
C ILE A 199 -2.91 2.74 -9.85
N VAL A 200 -2.59 3.24 -8.66
CA VAL A 200 -1.33 2.89 -7.98
C VAL A 200 -1.63 1.81 -6.95
N SER A 201 -1.08 0.61 -7.15
CA SER A 201 -1.48 -0.56 -6.36
C SER A 201 -0.99 -0.49 -4.90
N PRO A 202 -1.87 -0.60 -3.89
CA PRO A 202 -1.52 -0.52 -2.47
C PRO A 202 -0.94 -1.83 -1.93
N GLY A 203 -0.82 -2.90 -2.73
CA GLY A 203 -0.24 -4.17 -2.32
C GLY A 203 -1.04 -4.95 -1.26
N HIS A 204 -0.45 -6.05 -0.79
CA HIS A 204 -1.00 -6.85 0.31
C HIS A 204 -0.01 -7.00 1.47
N ARG A 205 1.19 -7.52 1.20
CA ARG A 205 2.27 -7.55 2.18
C ARG A 205 2.86 -6.15 2.30
N ALA A 206 2.78 -5.59 3.50
CA ALA A 206 3.06 -4.18 3.75
C ALA A 206 3.88 -4.03 5.03
N THR A 207 5.00 -4.73 5.17
CA THR A 207 5.95 -4.52 6.27
C THR A 207 7.35 -4.96 5.85
N PHE A 208 8.05 -4.14 5.07
CA PHE A 208 9.43 -4.40 4.65
C PHE A 208 10.41 -3.27 4.97
N SER A 209 9.93 -2.08 5.30
CA SER A 209 10.77 -0.96 5.77
C SER A 209 10.10 -0.20 6.94
N GLN A 210 10.83 0.75 7.53
CA GLN A 210 10.28 1.59 8.61
C GLN A 210 9.31 2.64 8.07
N GLU A 211 9.46 3.03 6.81
CA GLU A 211 8.67 4.06 6.13
C GLU A 211 7.38 3.54 5.50
N GLU A 212 7.04 2.28 5.73
CA GLU A 212 5.92 1.57 5.12
C GLU A 212 4.59 2.33 5.20
N ILE A 213 4.25 2.89 6.36
CA ILE A 213 2.99 3.62 6.54
C ILE A 213 2.96 4.85 5.63
N ASP A 214 4.06 5.58 5.53
CA ASP A 214 4.14 6.76 4.68
C ASP A 214 4.13 6.38 3.20
N MET A 215 4.78 5.28 2.82
CA MET A 215 4.70 4.73 1.47
C MET A 215 3.24 4.39 1.10
N ARG A 216 2.49 3.75 2.00
CA ARG A 216 1.05 3.47 1.76
C ARG A 216 0.21 4.74 1.71
N ARG A 217 0.48 5.72 2.57
CA ARG A 217 -0.19 7.03 2.51
C ARG A 217 0.06 7.73 1.19
N MET A 218 1.27 7.66 0.63
CA MET A 218 1.57 8.24 -0.68
C MET A 218 0.90 7.48 -1.82
N ILE A 219 0.83 6.15 -1.77
CA ILE A 219 0.04 5.37 -2.73
C ILE A 219 -1.44 5.81 -2.69
N PHE A 220 -2.04 5.91 -1.50
CA PHE A 220 -3.43 6.37 -1.37
C PHE A 220 -3.60 7.82 -1.81
N THR A 221 -2.60 8.67 -1.56
CA THR A 221 -2.59 10.08 -2.01
C THR A 221 -2.60 10.16 -3.52
N LEU A 222 -1.75 9.38 -4.22
CA LEU A 222 -1.73 9.35 -5.70
C LEU A 222 -3.02 8.82 -6.34
N ASN A 223 -3.78 7.98 -5.64
CA ASN A 223 -5.11 7.57 -6.14
C ASN A 223 -6.20 8.61 -5.81
N VAL A 224 -5.91 9.61 -4.97
CA VAL A 224 -6.82 10.71 -4.62
C VAL A 224 -6.58 11.94 -5.49
N LEU A 225 -5.31 12.21 -5.81
CA LEU A 225 -4.89 13.25 -6.76
C LEU A 225 -5.39 12.88 -8.17
#